data_AF-A0A7U2I843-F1
#
_entry.id   AF-A0A7U2I843-F1
#
_cell.length_a   1.000
_cell.length_b   1.000
_cell.length_c   1.000
_cell.angle_alpha   90.00
_cell.angle_beta   90.00
_cell.angle_gamma   90.00
#
_symmetry.space_group_name_H-M   'P 1'
#
loop_
_entity.id
_entity.type
_entity.pdbx_description
1 polymer ?
#
loop_
_entity_poly.entity_id
_entity_poly.type
_entity_poly.pdbx_seq_one_letter_code
_entity_poly.pdbx_strand_id
1 'polypeptide(L)'
;MFLYNFLLFLAIGLIALVSAAPLSEDGLELLDITLPNRNMTAEGYDPSFDYFDYSTIQIWMGKDKVSVGTMTGADLYKTVYALLDRRCSPNNNRDCNGVQFGTFTFTSRCMVHWPGGVENCDTDIWSVGAQWENDEVRKLLMAAVALSLEAVTTREIQGPTNCYDVTGKKGCNVGDVVRVNFPNSPGSNRRNYMHITLSNGKTGYGNWDCCEGDKRQIMDRAADFIGPKIVDQFSQWKDRGFSRDSRCIINGWQSC
;
A
#
# COMPACT_ATOMS: atom_id res chain seq x y z
N MET A 1 -21.37 -28.51 -35.99
CA MET A 1 -21.94 -27.82 -34.82
C MET A 1 -20.88 -27.41 -33.80
N PHE A 2 -19.86 -28.23 -33.50
CA PHE A 2 -18.76 -27.89 -32.58
C PHE A 2 -17.89 -26.68 -32.99
N LEU A 3 -17.62 -26.51 -34.29
CA LEU A 3 -16.75 -25.42 -34.78
C LEU A 3 -17.35 -24.02 -34.55
N TYR A 4 -18.68 -23.90 -34.58
CA TYR A 4 -19.37 -22.62 -34.46
C TYR A 4 -19.38 -22.11 -33.01
N ASN A 5 -19.53 -23.01 -32.04
CA ASN A 5 -19.46 -22.67 -30.62
C ASN A 5 -18.04 -22.25 -30.21
N PHE A 6 -17.01 -22.92 -30.75
CA PHE A 6 -15.61 -22.56 -30.48
C PHE A 6 -15.28 -21.13 -30.93
N LEU A 7 -15.71 -20.75 -32.14
CA LEU A 7 -15.50 -19.38 -32.65
C LEU A 7 -16.27 -18.32 -31.86
N LEU A 8 -17.46 -18.64 -31.35
CA LEU A 8 -18.24 -17.72 -30.53
C LEU A 8 -17.57 -17.44 -29.17
N PHE A 9 -17.00 -18.47 -28.53
CA PHE A 9 -16.24 -18.29 -27.30
C PHE A 9 -14.93 -17.52 -27.51
N LEU A 10 -14.29 -17.69 -28.68
CA LEU A 10 -13.07 -16.97 -29.04
C LEU A 10 -13.35 -15.47 -29.27
N ALA A 11 -14.51 -15.12 -29.84
CA ALA A 11 -14.95 -13.74 -30.00
C ALA A 11 -15.28 -13.06 -28.65
N ILE A 12 -15.91 -13.77 -27.72
CA ILE A 12 -16.20 -13.25 -26.37
C ILE A 12 -14.90 -13.05 -25.57
N GLY A 13 -13.91 -13.95 -25.71
CA GLY A 13 -12.59 -13.79 -25.10
C GLY A 13 -11.78 -12.61 -25.67
N LEU A 14 -11.90 -12.32 -26.97
CA LEU A 14 -11.25 -11.17 -27.60
C LEU A 14 -11.85 -9.84 -27.16
N ILE A 15 -13.17 -9.77 -26.90
CA ILE A 15 -13.80 -8.54 -26.38
C ILE A 15 -13.33 -8.24 -24.94
N ALA A 16 -13.08 -9.26 -24.12
CA ALA A 16 -12.52 -9.07 -22.78
C ALA A 16 -11.08 -8.53 -22.79
N LEU A 17 -10.31 -8.76 -23.87
CA LEU A 17 -8.95 -8.24 -24.04
C LEU A 17 -8.91 -6.79 -24.52
N VAL A 18 -9.95 -6.30 -25.21
CA VAL A 18 -10.02 -4.89 -25.66
C VAL A 18 -10.34 -3.95 -24.48
N SER A 19 -11.01 -4.41 -23.43
CA SER A 19 -11.22 -3.65 -22.19
C SER A 19 -10.02 -3.67 -21.24
N ALA A 20 -8.95 -4.39 -21.58
CA ALA A 20 -7.65 -4.34 -20.88
C ALA A 20 -6.60 -3.55 -21.68
N ALA A 21 -7.04 -2.62 -22.54
CA ALA A 21 -6.13 -1.67 -23.15
C ALA A 21 -5.37 -0.91 -22.05
N PRO A 22 -4.03 -0.78 -22.16
CA PRO A 22 -3.28 0.08 -21.26
C PRO A 22 -3.85 1.49 -21.40
N LEU A 23 -4.27 2.07 -20.27
CA LEU A 23 -4.55 3.50 -20.19
C LEU A 23 -3.31 4.21 -20.75
N SER A 24 -3.48 4.91 -21.87
CA SER A 24 -2.44 5.77 -22.41
C SER A 24 -2.01 6.74 -21.33
N GLU A 25 -0.69 6.88 -21.11
CA GLU A 25 -0.11 7.83 -20.16
C GLU A 25 -0.54 9.29 -20.41
N ASP A 26 -1.10 9.58 -21.59
CA ASP A 26 -1.69 10.87 -21.97
C ASP A 26 -2.98 11.25 -21.22
N GLY A 27 -3.54 10.35 -20.39
CA GLY A 27 -4.69 10.63 -19.52
C GLY A 27 -4.34 11.13 -18.12
N LEU A 28 -3.05 11.15 -17.76
CA LEU A 28 -2.56 11.83 -16.56
C LEU A 28 -2.34 13.31 -16.91
N GLU A 29 -3.43 14.05 -17.13
CA GLU A 29 -3.37 15.47 -16.79
C GLU A 29 -2.95 15.50 -15.32
N LEU A 30 -1.71 15.91 -15.07
CA LEU A 30 -1.26 16.32 -13.76
C LEU A 30 -2.31 17.31 -13.27
N LEU A 31 -3.19 16.83 -12.41
CA LEU A 31 -3.99 17.67 -11.54
C LEU A 31 -2.95 18.46 -10.75
N ASP A 32 -2.64 19.65 -11.25
CA ASP A 32 -1.83 20.66 -10.58
C ASP A 32 -2.65 21.16 -9.39
N ILE A 33 -2.80 20.27 -8.41
CA ILE A 33 -3.42 20.54 -7.13
C ILE A 33 -2.39 21.36 -6.41
N THR A 34 -2.47 22.67 -6.63
CA THR A 34 -1.98 23.64 -5.68
C THR A 34 -2.74 23.36 -4.39
N LEU A 35 -2.11 22.57 -3.49
CA LEU A 35 -2.58 22.44 -2.11
C LEU A 35 -2.87 23.87 -1.64
N PRO A 36 -4.03 24.15 -1.01
CA PRO A 36 -4.31 25.47 -0.50
C PRO A 36 -3.10 25.87 0.34
N ASN A 37 -2.45 26.95 -0.09
CA ASN A 37 -1.25 27.51 0.50
C ASN A 37 -1.62 28.07 1.88
N ARG A 38 -2.02 27.18 2.80
CA ARG A 38 -2.02 27.46 4.21
C ARG A 38 -0.55 27.59 4.53
N ASN A 39 -0.13 28.82 4.83
CA ASN A 39 1.08 29.11 5.59
C ASN A 39 0.99 28.39 6.95
N MET A 40 1.05 27.06 6.95
CA MET A 40 1.26 26.22 8.12
C MET A 40 2.75 25.98 8.19
N THR A 41 3.46 26.97 8.71
CA THR A 41 4.73 26.77 9.41
C THR A 41 4.44 26.08 10.74
N ALA A 42 3.76 24.93 10.72
CA ALA A 42 3.40 24.19 11.90
C ALA A 42 4.44 23.08 12.09
N GLU A 43 5.47 23.39 12.87
CA GLU A 43 6.29 22.34 13.49
C GLU A 43 5.34 21.29 14.10
N GLY A 44 5.36 20.07 13.56
CA GLY A 44 4.61 18.93 14.11
C GLY A 44 3.26 18.57 13.47
N TYR A 45 2.77 19.27 12.43
CA TYR A 45 1.63 18.77 11.65
C TYR A 45 2.09 17.72 10.63
N ASP A 46 1.50 16.53 10.65
CA ASP A 46 1.78 15.47 9.67
C ASP A 46 0.47 15.16 8.92
N PRO A 47 0.35 15.59 7.65
CA PRO A 47 -0.90 15.48 6.88
C PRO A 47 -1.26 14.02 6.61
N SER A 48 -0.32 13.08 6.69
CA SER A 48 -0.61 11.68 6.37
C SER A 48 -1.48 10.96 7.40
N PHE A 49 -1.74 11.58 8.56
CA PHE A 49 -2.70 11.09 9.56
C PHE A 49 -4.16 11.43 9.25
N ASP A 50 -4.41 12.40 8.36
CA ASP A 50 -5.76 12.86 8.04
C ASP A 50 -6.12 12.55 6.58
N TYR A 51 -7.43 12.45 6.32
CA TYR A 51 -7.98 12.34 4.98
C TYR A 51 -8.28 13.72 4.40
N PHE A 52 -8.00 13.89 3.10
CA PHE A 52 -8.38 15.08 2.32
C PHE A 52 -9.32 14.71 1.17
N ASP A 53 -10.23 15.59 0.78
CA ASP A 53 -11.35 15.26 -0.13
C ASP A 53 -11.04 15.31 -1.64
N TYR A 54 -9.77 15.36 -2.01
CA TYR A 54 -9.31 15.37 -3.40
C TYR A 54 -9.08 13.97 -4.02
N SER A 55 -9.04 12.90 -3.23
CA SER A 55 -8.93 11.52 -3.74
C SER A 55 -9.72 10.51 -2.91
N THR A 56 -10.15 9.39 -3.50
CA THR A 56 -10.86 8.31 -2.79
C THR A 56 -9.98 7.49 -1.87
N ILE A 57 -8.67 7.42 -2.15
CA ILE A 57 -7.70 6.73 -1.32
C ILE A 57 -6.42 7.55 -1.26
N GLN A 58 -5.86 7.67 -0.06
CA GLN A 58 -4.58 8.33 0.18
C GLN A 58 -3.65 7.34 0.85
N ILE A 59 -2.52 7.06 0.20
CA ILE A 59 -1.50 6.14 0.69
C ILE A 59 -0.24 6.95 0.96
N TRP A 60 0.33 6.76 2.14
CA TRP A 60 1.59 7.38 2.52
C TRP A 60 2.56 6.31 2.99
N MET A 61 3.78 6.34 2.45
CA MET A 61 4.83 5.41 2.84
C MET A 61 6.03 6.13 3.44
N GLY A 62 6.58 5.59 4.54
CA GLY A 62 7.70 6.16 5.27
C GLY A 62 9.02 6.14 4.49
N LYS A 63 9.93 7.06 4.85
CA LYS A 63 11.29 7.09 4.30
C LYS A 63 12.27 6.16 5.01
N ASP A 64 11.96 5.71 6.22
CA ASP A 64 12.93 4.92 6.97
C ASP A 64 12.86 3.48 6.49
N LYS A 65 14.05 2.90 6.32
CA LYS A 65 14.23 1.62 5.65
C LYS A 65 13.90 0.46 6.59
N VAL A 66 12.98 -0.41 6.19
CA VAL A 66 12.72 -1.69 6.87
C VAL A 66 12.89 -2.84 5.88
N SER A 67 13.70 -3.84 6.24
CA SER A 67 13.81 -5.05 5.44
C SER A 67 12.57 -5.93 5.64
N VAL A 68 12.01 -6.42 4.53
CA VAL A 68 11.03 -7.52 4.52
C VAL A 68 11.70 -8.85 4.15
N GLY A 69 13.03 -8.82 3.98
CA GLY A 69 13.83 -9.95 3.54
C GLY A 69 13.27 -10.57 2.27
N THR A 70 13.30 -11.90 2.19
CA THR A 70 12.76 -12.65 1.05
C THR A 70 11.23 -12.74 1.01
N MET A 71 10.51 -12.15 1.97
CA MET A 71 9.05 -12.06 1.95
C MET A 71 8.64 -10.88 1.06
N THR A 72 8.42 -11.14 -0.22
CA THR A 72 8.15 -10.10 -1.23
C THR A 72 6.95 -10.44 -2.10
N GLY A 73 6.42 -9.46 -2.84
CA GLY A 73 5.32 -9.66 -3.77
C GLY A 73 4.05 -10.22 -3.09
N ALA A 74 3.43 -11.20 -3.74
CA ALA A 74 2.18 -11.81 -3.26
C ALA A 74 2.30 -12.52 -1.90
N ASP A 75 3.49 -13.02 -1.53
CA ASP A 75 3.70 -13.65 -0.22
C ASP A 75 3.70 -12.61 0.90
N LEU A 76 4.26 -11.42 0.61
CA LEU A 76 4.18 -10.28 1.53
C LEU A 76 2.73 -9.80 1.67
N TYR A 77 1.99 -9.67 0.57
CA TYR A 77 0.57 -9.31 0.61
C TYR A 77 -0.23 -10.24 1.51
N LYS A 78 -0.17 -11.56 1.26
CA LYS A 78 -0.95 -12.57 1.99
C LYS A 78 -0.60 -12.54 3.48
N THR A 79 0.68 -12.47 3.79
CA THR A 79 1.19 -12.44 5.16
C THR A 79 0.71 -11.20 5.90
N VAL A 80 0.92 -10.01 5.34
CA VAL A 80 0.52 -8.74 5.98
C VAL A 80 -0.99 -8.69 6.14
N TYR A 81 -1.76 -9.03 5.10
CA TYR A 81 -3.21 -9.07 5.18
C TYR A 81 -3.70 -10.02 6.29
N ALA A 82 -3.16 -11.24 6.35
CA ALA A 82 -3.56 -12.22 7.36
C ALA A 82 -3.19 -11.79 8.79
N LEU A 83 -2.03 -11.15 8.98
CA LEU A 83 -1.62 -10.62 10.27
C LEU A 83 -2.56 -9.49 10.73
N LEU A 84 -2.90 -8.57 9.83
CA LEU A 84 -3.84 -7.49 10.09
C LEU A 84 -5.24 -8.03 10.37
N ASP A 85 -5.77 -8.94 9.55
CA ASP A 85 -7.13 -9.48 9.71
C ASP A 85 -7.29 -10.26 11.02
N ARG A 86 -6.25 -11.04 11.39
CA ARG A 86 -6.25 -11.81 12.64
C ARG A 86 -6.30 -10.92 13.88
N ARG A 87 -5.66 -9.75 13.86
CA ARG A 87 -5.58 -8.89 15.05
C ARG A 87 -6.63 -7.79 15.05
N CYS A 88 -6.80 -7.14 13.91
CA CYS A 88 -7.82 -6.13 13.70
C CYS A 88 -9.12 -6.82 13.26
N SER A 89 -9.54 -7.80 14.04
CA SER A 89 -10.77 -8.55 13.82
C SER A 89 -12.00 -7.64 13.94
N PRO A 90 -13.13 -8.00 13.31
CA PRO A 90 -14.38 -7.28 13.46
C PRO A 90 -14.72 -7.08 14.93
N ASN A 91 -15.04 -5.85 15.32
CA ASN A 91 -15.39 -5.52 16.70
C ASN A 91 -16.38 -4.34 16.76
N ASN A 92 -17.02 -4.16 17.91
CA ASN A 92 -18.07 -3.15 18.10
C ASN A 92 -17.54 -1.71 18.13
N ASN A 93 -16.29 -1.52 18.57
CA ASN A 93 -15.64 -0.21 18.57
C ASN A 93 -15.25 0.23 17.16
N ARG A 94 -15.11 -0.74 16.24
CA ARG A 94 -14.66 -0.60 14.85
C ARG A 94 -13.33 0.13 14.75
N ASP A 95 -12.42 -0.24 15.63
CA ASP A 95 -11.06 0.27 15.69
C ASP A 95 -10.06 -0.85 16.00
N CYS A 96 -8.79 -0.56 15.78
CA CYS A 96 -7.66 -1.43 16.14
C CYS A 96 -6.51 -0.53 16.56
N ASN A 97 -6.30 -0.40 17.87
CA ASN A 97 -5.31 0.50 18.46
C ASN A 97 -4.42 -0.24 19.46
N GLY A 98 -3.18 0.27 19.63
CA GLY A 98 -2.35 -0.05 20.81
C GLY A 98 -1.91 -1.50 20.88
N VAL A 99 -1.42 -2.05 19.77
CA VAL A 99 -1.04 -3.45 19.75
C VAL A 99 0.34 -3.69 20.39
N GLN A 100 0.46 -4.77 21.18
CA GLN A 100 1.69 -5.21 21.84
C GLN A 100 2.74 -5.72 20.85
N PHE A 101 4.01 -5.38 21.12
CA PHE A 101 5.19 -5.82 20.38
C PHE A 101 5.29 -7.34 20.24
N GLY A 102 5.81 -7.80 19.10
CA GLY A 102 6.07 -9.22 18.81
C GLY A 102 4.83 -10.08 18.48
N THR A 103 3.65 -9.47 18.29
CA THR A 103 2.41 -10.21 17.93
C THR A 103 2.10 -10.21 16.43
N PHE A 104 2.80 -9.39 15.65
CA PHE A 104 2.65 -9.22 14.19
C PHE A 104 3.95 -9.51 13.46
N THR A 105 4.55 -10.65 13.78
CA THR A 105 5.85 -11.01 13.23
C THR A 105 5.69 -11.93 12.05
N PHE A 106 6.47 -11.69 11.00
CA PHE A 106 6.76 -12.70 10.00
C PHE A 106 8.26 -12.88 9.85
N THR A 107 8.68 -14.12 9.73
CA THR A 107 10.08 -14.48 9.58
C THR A 107 10.43 -14.64 8.10
N SER A 108 11.58 -14.10 7.71
CA SER A 108 12.14 -14.27 6.38
C SER A 108 13.67 -14.40 6.45
N ARG A 109 14.35 -14.32 5.29
CA ARG A 109 15.80 -14.28 5.19
C ARG A 109 16.23 -12.86 4.81
N CYS A 110 17.12 -12.25 5.60
CA CYS A 110 17.67 -10.93 5.33
C CYS A 110 19.16 -11.01 5.04
N MET A 111 19.64 -10.12 4.18
CA MET A 111 21.07 -9.86 4.00
C MET A 111 21.53 -8.88 5.10
N VAL A 112 22.47 -9.33 5.94
CA VAL A 112 23.11 -8.54 6.99
C VAL A 112 24.41 -7.92 6.48
N HIS A 113 25.18 -8.66 5.68
CA HIS A 113 26.36 -8.15 4.98
C HIS A 113 26.60 -8.93 3.68
N TRP A 114 26.90 -8.22 2.60
CA TRP A 114 27.23 -8.84 1.31
C TRP A 114 28.67 -9.36 1.31
N PRO A 115 28.98 -10.50 0.65
CA PRO A 115 28.10 -11.39 -0.13
C PRO A 115 27.56 -12.62 0.62
N GLY A 116 27.89 -12.84 1.90
CA GLY A 116 27.62 -14.12 2.58
C GLY A 116 26.79 -14.05 3.87
N GLY A 117 26.52 -12.85 4.38
CA GLY A 117 25.84 -12.67 5.65
C GLY A 117 24.34 -12.75 5.50
N VAL A 118 23.77 -13.96 5.42
CA VAL A 118 22.32 -14.16 5.40
C VAL A 118 21.84 -14.80 6.70
N GLU A 119 20.94 -14.12 7.40
CA GLU A 119 20.36 -14.56 8.66
C GLU A 119 18.84 -14.64 8.56
N ASN A 120 18.22 -15.38 9.47
CA ASN A 120 16.79 -15.23 9.69
C ASN A 120 16.56 -13.85 10.28
N CYS A 121 15.52 -13.19 9.81
CA CYS A 121 15.10 -11.91 10.34
C CYS A 121 13.59 -11.92 10.53
N ASP A 122 13.17 -11.21 11.56
CA ASP A 122 11.78 -11.01 11.90
C ASP A 122 11.43 -9.57 11.56
N THR A 123 10.37 -9.42 10.77
CA THR A 123 9.76 -8.12 10.51
C THR A 123 8.45 -8.06 11.26
N ASP A 124 8.32 -7.04 12.11
CA ASP A 124 7.16 -6.81 12.95
C ASP A 124 6.28 -5.70 12.37
N ILE A 125 4.96 -5.86 12.42
CA ILE A 125 4.07 -4.70 12.46
C ILE A 125 4.04 -4.18 13.91
N TRP A 126 4.98 -3.29 14.20
CA TRP A 126 5.27 -2.72 15.52
C TRP A 126 4.11 -1.94 16.12
N SER A 127 3.36 -1.23 15.28
CA SER A 127 2.21 -0.41 15.69
C SER A 127 1.10 -0.52 14.66
N VAL A 128 -0.14 -0.53 15.14
CA VAL A 128 -1.35 -0.35 14.32
C VAL A 128 -2.25 0.66 15.00
N GLY A 129 -2.64 1.68 14.25
CA GLY A 129 -3.77 2.56 14.55
C GLY A 129 -4.75 2.47 13.40
N ALA A 130 -5.98 2.07 13.66
CA ALA A 130 -6.99 1.95 12.62
C ALA A 130 -8.39 2.25 13.15
N GLN A 131 -9.22 2.80 12.27
CA GLN A 131 -10.65 2.99 12.48
C GLN A 131 -11.39 2.72 11.18
N TRP A 132 -12.57 2.12 11.27
CA TRP A 132 -13.41 1.86 10.12
C TRP A 132 -14.89 2.02 10.44
N GLU A 133 -15.68 2.30 9.41
CA GLU A 133 -17.13 2.39 9.53
C GLU A 133 -17.81 1.03 9.47
N ASN A 134 -17.31 0.07 8.68
CA ASN A 134 -17.93 -1.23 8.47
C ASN A 134 -16.88 -2.30 8.11
N ASP A 135 -17.27 -3.58 8.08
CA ASP A 135 -16.34 -4.69 7.87
C ASP A 135 -15.73 -4.72 6.46
N GLU A 136 -16.45 -4.27 5.43
CA GLU A 136 -15.91 -4.18 4.08
C GLU A 136 -14.85 -3.07 3.97
N VAL A 137 -15.09 -1.92 4.59
CA VAL A 137 -14.09 -0.85 4.69
C VAL A 137 -12.85 -1.32 5.47
N ARG A 138 -13.03 -2.09 6.55
CA ARG A 138 -11.92 -2.72 7.28
C ARG A 138 -11.05 -3.59 6.37
N LYS A 139 -11.67 -4.49 5.60
CA LYS A 139 -10.98 -5.37 4.64
C LYS A 139 -10.26 -4.60 3.55
N LEU A 140 -10.89 -3.56 3.01
CA LEU A 140 -10.30 -2.71 1.98
C LEU A 140 -9.10 -1.91 2.50
N LEU A 141 -9.15 -1.41 3.74
CA LEU A 141 -8.01 -0.75 4.39
C LEU A 141 -6.82 -1.71 4.56
N MET A 142 -7.06 -2.95 5.03
CA MET A 142 -6.02 -3.97 5.14
C MET A 142 -5.43 -4.35 3.78
N ALA A 143 -6.30 -4.51 2.76
CA ALA A 143 -5.88 -4.78 1.40
C ALA A 143 -5.02 -3.65 0.83
N ALA A 144 -5.38 -2.39 1.05
CA ALA A 144 -4.61 -1.24 0.59
C ALA A 144 -3.20 -1.20 1.20
N VAL A 145 -3.08 -1.45 2.51
CA VAL A 145 -1.77 -1.53 3.19
C VAL A 145 -0.92 -2.66 2.60
N ALA A 146 -1.50 -3.85 2.47
CA ALA A 146 -0.80 -5.03 1.95
C ALA A 146 -0.40 -4.87 0.48
N LEU A 147 -1.28 -4.31 -0.36
CA LEU A 147 -1.03 -4.03 -1.79
C LEU A 147 0.09 -3.00 -1.97
N SER A 148 0.13 -1.97 -1.12
CA SER A 148 1.17 -0.93 -1.18
C SER A 148 2.55 -1.54 -0.93
N LEU A 149 2.66 -2.41 0.09
CA LEU A 149 3.90 -3.12 0.40
C LEU A 149 4.28 -4.14 -0.67
N GLU A 150 3.32 -4.89 -1.20
CA GLU A 150 3.54 -5.79 -2.34
C GLU A 150 4.08 -5.01 -3.54
N ALA A 151 3.41 -3.93 -3.94
CA ALA A 151 3.72 -3.14 -5.12
C ALA A 151 5.18 -2.70 -5.13
N VAL A 152 5.67 -2.14 -4.02
CA VAL A 152 7.04 -1.64 -3.90
C VAL A 152 8.10 -2.74 -3.82
N THR A 153 7.71 -4.02 -3.78
CA THR A 153 8.62 -5.17 -3.80
C THR A 153 8.52 -6.01 -5.08
N THR A 154 7.70 -5.58 -6.05
CA THR A 154 7.51 -6.31 -7.31
C THR A 154 8.66 -6.16 -8.29
N ARG A 155 9.42 -5.05 -8.24
CA ARG A 155 10.52 -4.78 -9.18
C ARG A 155 11.57 -5.88 -9.19
N GLU A 156 12.21 -6.04 -10.35
CA GLU A 156 13.36 -6.92 -10.52
C GLU A 156 14.59 -6.38 -9.78
N ILE A 157 15.54 -7.27 -9.51
CA ILE A 157 16.79 -6.92 -8.83
C ILE A 157 17.64 -6.04 -9.76
N GLN A 158 17.81 -4.77 -9.40
CA GLN A 158 18.64 -3.83 -10.13
C GLN A 158 19.63 -3.16 -9.18
N GLY A 159 20.89 -3.62 -9.15
CA GLY A 159 21.94 -3.03 -8.31
C GLY A 159 21.56 -2.92 -6.81
N PRO A 160 22.16 -1.99 -6.06
CA PRO A 160 21.80 -1.72 -4.67
C PRO A 160 20.57 -0.80 -4.58
N THR A 161 19.43 -1.24 -5.14
CA THR A 161 18.13 -0.55 -5.00
C THR A 161 17.38 -1.08 -3.78
N ASN A 162 16.06 -0.84 -3.74
CA ASN A 162 15.17 -1.41 -2.72
C ASN A 162 15.12 -2.93 -2.75
N CYS A 163 15.35 -3.58 -3.89
CA CYS A 163 15.36 -5.03 -4.02
C CYS A 163 16.74 -5.54 -4.44
N TYR A 164 17.17 -6.64 -3.84
CA TYR A 164 18.52 -7.19 -3.95
C TYR A 164 18.51 -8.71 -3.88
N ASP A 165 19.62 -9.32 -4.30
CA ASP A 165 19.80 -10.77 -4.21
C ASP A 165 20.15 -11.20 -2.77
N VAL A 166 19.40 -12.16 -2.28
CA VAL A 166 19.62 -12.88 -1.02
C VAL A 166 19.82 -14.34 -1.36
N THR A 167 21.04 -14.68 -1.80
CA THR A 167 21.44 -16.06 -2.16
C THR A 167 20.53 -16.69 -3.22
N GLY A 168 20.32 -15.99 -4.34
CA GLY A 168 19.47 -16.44 -5.45
C GLY A 168 17.97 -16.22 -5.23
N LYS A 169 17.57 -15.54 -4.15
CA LYS A 169 16.19 -15.11 -3.89
C LYS A 169 16.12 -13.60 -3.81
N LYS A 170 15.03 -13.02 -4.33
CA LYS A 170 14.78 -11.59 -4.17
C LYS A 170 14.47 -11.27 -2.70
N GLY A 171 15.25 -10.36 -2.11
CA GLY A 171 14.89 -9.68 -0.89
C GLY A 171 14.66 -8.20 -1.15
N CYS A 172 13.81 -7.56 -0.36
CA CYS A 172 13.54 -6.13 -0.52
C CYS A 172 13.48 -5.38 0.81
N ASN A 173 13.68 -4.07 0.73
CA ASN A 173 13.33 -3.10 1.74
C ASN A 173 12.08 -2.33 1.34
N VAL A 174 11.35 -1.84 2.34
CA VAL A 174 10.16 -0.98 2.23
C VAL A 174 10.26 0.17 3.21
N GLY A 175 9.30 1.11 3.15
CA GLY A 175 9.15 2.14 4.17
C GLY A 175 8.64 1.58 5.49
N ASP A 176 9.16 2.10 6.58
CA ASP A 176 8.77 1.76 7.94
C ASP A 176 7.29 2.06 8.22
N VAL A 177 6.74 3.14 7.68
CA VAL A 177 5.34 3.52 7.89
C VAL A 177 4.52 3.25 6.64
N VAL A 178 3.28 2.77 6.81
CA VAL A 178 2.25 2.80 5.76
C VAL A 178 0.96 3.36 6.35
N ARG A 179 0.44 4.44 5.77
CA ARG A 179 -0.81 5.08 6.21
C ARG A 179 -1.79 5.13 5.04
N VAL A 180 -2.93 4.49 5.24
CA VAL A 180 -4.04 4.52 4.29
C VAL A 180 -5.19 5.28 4.91
N ASN A 181 -5.73 6.25 4.17
CA ASN A 181 -6.92 6.99 4.52
C ASN A 181 -7.97 6.89 3.41
N PHE A 182 -9.21 6.65 3.82
CA PHE A 182 -10.41 6.64 2.98
C PHE A 182 -11.35 7.79 3.40
N PRO A 183 -12.35 8.12 2.55
CA PRO A 183 -13.33 9.14 2.86
C PRO A 183 -14.19 8.71 4.04
N ASN A 184 -14.81 9.68 4.72
CA ASN A 184 -15.87 9.38 5.67
C ASN A 184 -17.21 9.33 4.93
N SER A 185 -18.08 8.39 5.30
CA SER A 185 -19.46 8.41 4.82
C SER A 185 -20.17 9.70 5.25
N PRO A 186 -21.04 10.30 4.41
CA PRO A 186 -21.80 11.48 4.78
C PRO A 186 -22.59 11.27 6.08
N GLY A 187 -22.45 12.19 7.04
CA GLY A 187 -23.09 12.10 8.36
C GLY A 187 -22.44 11.11 9.33
N SER A 188 -21.39 10.39 8.93
CA SER A 188 -20.58 9.57 9.85
C SER A 188 -19.58 10.44 10.59
N ASN A 189 -19.45 10.21 11.90
CA ASN A 189 -18.39 10.77 12.73
C ASN A 189 -17.16 9.83 12.83
N ARG A 190 -17.20 8.67 12.18
CA ARG A 190 -16.11 7.70 12.18
C ARG A 190 -15.16 7.99 11.03
N ARG A 191 -13.86 7.96 11.34
CA ARG A 191 -12.81 8.00 10.32
C ARG A 191 -12.62 6.61 9.71
N ASN A 192 -12.10 6.57 8.49
CA ASN A 192 -11.72 5.34 7.80
C ASN A 192 -10.22 5.39 7.50
N TYR A 193 -9.41 4.77 8.35
CA TYR A 193 -7.96 4.74 8.19
C TYR A 193 -7.33 3.47 8.73
N MET A 194 -6.15 3.14 8.21
CA MET A 194 -5.27 2.13 8.77
C MET A 194 -3.82 2.58 8.61
N HIS A 195 -3.17 2.80 9.75
CA HIS A 195 -1.80 3.26 9.85
C HIS A 195 -1.00 2.18 10.56
N ILE A 196 0.07 1.75 9.92
CA ILE A 196 0.98 0.76 10.47
C ILE A 196 2.41 1.28 10.52
N THR A 197 3.16 0.76 11.48
CA THR A 197 4.62 0.92 11.54
C THR A 197 5.24 -0.47 11.53
N LEU A 198 6.20 -0.67 10.65
CA LEU A 198 7.03 -1.84 10.50
C LEU A 198 8.33 -1.64 11.27
N SER A 199 8.90 -2.74 11.77
CA SER A 199 10.21 -2.74 12.40
C SER A 199 10.96 -4.01 12.04
N ASN A 200 12.27 -3.88 11.79
CA ASN A 200 13.17 -5.02 11.61
C ASN A 200 14.58 -4.59 12.03
N GLY A 201 15.20 -5.33 12.96
CA GLY A 201 16.56 -5.05 13.44
C GLY A 201 17.68 -5.37 12.44
N LYS A 202 17.36 -5.98 11.29
CA LYS A 202 18.29 -6.46 10.24
C LYS A 202 18.07 -5.70 8.92
N THR A 203 18.03 -4.37 8.99
CA THR A 203 17.82 -3.46 7.85
C THR A 203 19.13 -2.91 7.24
N GLY A 204 20.29 -3.41 7.67
CA GLY A 204 21.59 -2.82 7.30
C GLY A 204 21.90 -2.79 5.79
N TYR A 205 21.40 -3.75 5.02
CA TYR A 205 21.71 -3.90 3.60
C TYR A 205 20.66 -3.30 2.65
N GLY A 206 21.08 -3.01 1.42
CA GLY A 206 20.24 -2.38 0.39
C GLY A 206 19.90 -0.93 0.71
N ASN A 207 19.16 -0.29 -0.19
CA ASN A 207 18.68 1.07 -0.01
C ASN A 207 17.16 1.10 0.10
N TRP A 208 16.62 2.22 0.55
CA TRP A 208 15.21 2.54 0.41
C TRP A 208 15.11 4.04 0.22
N ASP A 209 14.47 4.43 -0.87
CA ASP A 209 14.06 5.80 -1.12
C ASP A 209 12.68 5.72 -1.76
N CYS A 210 11.66 6.12 -1.00
CA CYS A 210 10.29 6.12 -1.49
C CYS A 210 10.11 7.05 -2.70
N CYS A 211 10.89 8.13 -2.79
CA CYS A 211 10.80 9.12 -3.87
C CYS A 211 11.49 8.68 -5.16
N GLU A 212 12.32 7.64 -5.12
CA GLU A 212 13.13 7.23 -6.27
C GLU A 212 12.31 6.39 -7.27
N GLY A 213 12.32 6.84 -8.53
CA GLY A 213 11.71 6.14 -9.67
C GLY A 213 10.18 6.18 -9.63
N ASP A 214 9.54 5.10 -10.07
CA ASP A 214 8.07 4.99 -10.18
C ASP A 214 7.35 4.42 -8.94
N LYS A 215 7.95 4.50 -7.73
CA LYS A 215 7.41 3.82 -6.52
C LYS A 215 6.03 4.32 -6.10
N ARG A 216 5.71 5.59 -6.33
CA ARG A 216 4.38 6.14 -6.08
C ARG A 216 3.36 5.63 -7.10
N GLN A 217 3.76 5.62 -8.37
CA GLN A 217 2.93 5.16 -9.48
C GLN A 217 2.59 3.68 -9.38
N ILE A 218 3.52 2.82 -8.91
CA ILE A 218 3.21 1.40 -8.66
C ILE A 218 2.23 1.22 -7.49
N MET A 219 2.30 2.05 -6.44
CA MET A 219 1.31 2.04 -5.36
C MET A 219 -0.07 2.48 -5.87
N ASP A 220 -0.13 3.54 -6.68
CA ASP A 220 -1.36 4.01 -7.32
C ASP A 220 -1.99 2.94 -8.22
N ARG A 221 -1.18 2.26 -9.02
CA ARG A 221 -1.63 1.11 -9.85
C ARG A 221 -2.12 -0.05 -8.99
N ALA A 222 -1.51 -0.28 -7.83
CA ALA A 222 -1.98 -1.32 -6.92
C ALA A 222 -3.34 -0.95 -6.29
N ALA A 223 -3.57 0.33 -5.99
CA ALA A 223 -4.84 0.83 -5.48
C ALA A 223 -5.99 0.66 -6.49
N ASP A 224 -5.71 0.71 -7.80
CA ASP A 224 -6.71 0.48 -8.86
C ASP A 224 -7.43 -0.87 -8.73
N PHE A 225 -6.76 -1.92 -8.22
CA PHE A 225 -7.37 -3.24 -8.05
C PHE A 225 -8.53 -3.26 -7.04
N ILE A 226 -8.51 -2.37 -6.04
CA ILE A 226 -9.55 -2.28 -5.01
C ILE A 226 -10.44 -1.06 -5.19
N GLY A 227 -10.11 -0.18 -6.13
CA GLY A 227 -10.80 1.10 -6.35
C GLY A 227 -12.30 1.00 -6.56
N PRO A 228 -12.81 0.13 -7.44
CA PRO A 228 -14.25 -0.05 -7.62
C PRO A 228 -14.98 -0.39 -6.32
N LYS A 229 -14.40 -1.27 -5.51
CA LYS A 229 -14.99 -1.67 -4.22
C LYS A 229 -14.98 -0.53 -3.20
N ILE A 230 -13.97 0.34 -3.23
CA ILE A 230 -13.92 1.55 -2.40
C ILE A 230 -15.05 2.50 -2.79
N VAL A 231 -15.20 2.79 -4.09
CA VAL A 231 -16.27 3.68 -4.59
C VAL A 231 -17.66 3.16 -4.20
N ASP A 232 -17.87 1.84 -4.21
CA ASP A 232 -19.14 1.25 -3.79
C ASP A 232 -19.50 1.54 -2.32
N GLN A 233 -18.50 1.72 -1.45
CA GLN A 233 -18.72 2.05 -0.04
C GLN A 233 -19.06 3.53 0.18
N PHE A 234 -18.55 4.44 -0.66
CA PHE A 234 -18.61 5.89 -0.41
C PHE A 234 -19.48 6.61 -1.44
N SER A 235 -20.76 6.82 -1.10
CA SER A 235 -21.77 7.41 -2.00
C SER A 235 -21.35 8.71 -2.69
N GLN A 236 -20.62 9.59 -2.00
CA GLN A 236 -20.15 10.88 -2.52
C GLN A 236 -19.10 10.75 -3.63
N TRP A 237 -18.58 9.55 -3.88
CA TRP A 237 -17.58 9.27 -4.90
C TRP A 237 -18.13 8.46 -6.08
N LYS A 238 -19.39 8.01 -6.03
CA LYS A 238 -20.02 7.23 -7.12
C LYS A 238 -20.03 7.98 -8.45
N ASP A 239 -20.31 9.28 -8.42
CA ASP A 239 -20.35 10.11 -9.62
C ASP A 239 -18.98 10.71 -10.00
N ARG A 240 -18.03 10.75 -9.04
CA ARG A 240 -16.67 11.25 -9.26
C ARG A 240 -15.72 10.17 -9.80
N GLY A 241 -16.07 8.90 -9.60
CA GLY A 241 -15.22 7.76 -9.90
C GLY A 241 -14.09 7.56 -8.88
N PHE A 242 -13.31 6.50 -9.13
CA PHE A 242 -12.16 6.17 -8.29
C PHE A 242 -10.99 7.12 -8.57
N SER A 243 -10.31 7.56 -7.50
CA SER A 243 -9.10 8.38 -7.58
C SER A 243 -8.15 8.06 -6.44
N ARG A 244 -6.86 8.07 -6.70
CA ARG A 244 -5.83 7.72 -5.70
C ARG A 244 -4.76 8.80 -5.64
N ASP A 245 -4.11 8.88 -4.49
CA ASP A 245 -2.93 9.70 -4.29
C ASP A 245 -1.95 8.96 -3.38
N SER A 246 -0.81 8.56 -3.93
CA SER A 246 0.27 7.91 -3.17
C SER A 246 1.46 8.86 -2.99
N ARG A 247 1.92 8.98 -1.74
CA ARG A 247 3.00 9.90 -1.34
C ARG A 247 4.02 9.24 -0.44
N CYS A 248 5.16 9.90 -0.30
CA CYS A 248 6.23 9.50 0.60
C CYS A 248 6.36 10.47 1.76
N ILE A 249 6.55 9.95 2.98
CA ILE A 249 6.77 10.77 4.18
C ILE A 249 8.27 11.03 4.29
N ILE A 250 8.73 12.24 3.95
CA ILE A 250 10.16 12.60 3.99
C ILE A 250 10.53 13.13 5.38
N ASN A 251 9.78 14.08 5.94
CA ASN A 251 10.09 14.71 7.23
C ASN A 251 8.81 15.07 8.00
N GLY A 252 7.93 14.10 8.23
CA GLY A 252 6.62 14.30 8.87
C GLY A 252 5.63 15.07 7.99
N TRP A 253 5.98 16.28 7.52
CA TRP A 253 5.13 17.14 6.69
C TRP A 253 5.53 17.24 5.22
N GLN A 254 6.76 16.88 4.85
CA GLN A 254 7.24 16.94 3.47
C GLN A 254 6.88 15.66 2.71
N SER A 255 6.29 15.84 1.53
CA SER A 255 6.08 14.76 0.57
C SER A 255 6.82 15.00 -0.74
N CYS A 256 7.31 13.91 -1.31
CA CYS A 256 7.27 13.70 -2.74
C CYS A 256 6.05 12.79 -3.00
#